data_AF-A0A368KVF3-F1
#
_entry.id   AF-A0A368KVF3-F1
#
_cell.length_a   1.000
_cell.length_b   1.000
_cell.length_c   1.000
_cell.angle_alpha   90.00
_cell.angle_beta   90.00
_cell.angle_gamma   90.00
#
_symmetry.space_group_name_H-M   'P 1'
#
loop_
_entity.id
_entity.type
_entity.pdbx_description
1 polymer ?
#
loop_
_entity_poly.entity_id
_entity_poly.type
_entity_poly.pdbx_seq_one_letter_code
_entity_poly.pdbx_strand_id
1 'polypeptide(L)'
;MTESGNSGVRGRFRFPLWMLVFVLPTIAALGFAYLSLTWQWAKQIEQAQADIAQLKAEELMASVENHFVRQQMAPIEAQLEKYRQPQAIVQQAQLRLYGGGLGQTEWGLSYFAYQASDDDIRELVLGFQQELNDASEKHKLRILDFLERMLFVFADRKRLFAHDVSAIAKQLGNDPSAKVAARAKRVDALYQAALSAENQQ
;
A
#
# COMPACT_ATOMS: atom_id res chain seq x y z
N MET A 1 -3.90 110.64 -3.18
CA MET A 1 -4.46 109.30 -2.93
C MET A 1 -3.54 108.31 -3.62
N THR A 2 -2.58 107.76 -2.88
CA THR A 2 -1.50 106.93 -3.42
C THR A 2 -1.60 105.52 -2.87
N GLU A 3 -1.84 104.60 -3.81
CA GLU A 3 -1.45 103.19 -3.93
C GLU A 3 -0.98 102.44 -2.66
N SER A 4 -1.69 101.35 -2.32
CA SER A 4 -1.17 100.29 -1.46
C SER A 4 -0.87 99.06 -2.31
N GLY A 5 0.42 98.71 -2.33
CA GLY A 5 1.03 97.69 -3.16
C GLY A 5 0.74 96.26 -2.69
N ASN A 6 0.47 95.42 -3.67
CA ASN A 6 0.39 93.97 -3.60
C ASN A 6 1.77 93.36 -3.29
N SER A 7 1.93 92.74 -2.12
CA SER A 7 3.16 92.01 -1.76
C SER A 7 2.97 90.50 -1.98
N GLY A 8 3.32 90.06 -3.20
CA GLY A 8 3.46 88.64 -3.51
C GLY A 8 4.65 88.04 -2.76
N VAL A 9 4.37 87.29 -1.69
CA VAL A 9 5.37 86.47 -0.99
C VAL A 9 5.64 85.22 -1.85
N ARG A 10 6.54 85.35 -2.83
CA ARG A 10 7.14 84.21 -3.53
C ARG A 10 8.23 83.62 -2.62
N GLY A 11 7.86 82.64 -1.80
CA GLY A 11 8.81 81.82 -1.06
C GLY A 11 9.71 81.04 -2.01
N ARG A 12 10.90 81.58 -2.31
CA ARG A 12 11.94 80.88 -3.07
C ARG A 12 12.60 79.84 -2.18
N PHE A 13 12.07 78.61 -2.16
CA PHE A 13 12.79 77.45 -1.67
C PHE A 13 14.01 77.19 -2.57
N ARG A 14 15.18 77.71 -2.16
CA ARG A 14 16.46 77.39 -2.78
C ARG A 14 16.97 76.08 -2.19
N PHE A 15 16.47 74.96 -2.70
CA PHE A 15 17.10 73.67 -2.43
C PHE A 15 18.50 73.68 -3.05
N PRO A 16 19.57 73.39 -2.29
CA PRO A 16 20.91 73.31 -2.85
C PRO A 16 20.91 72.27 -3.98
N LEU A 17 21.52 72.61 -5.12
CA LEU A 17 21.50 71.78 -6.33
C LEU A 17 21.99 70.34 -6.06
N TRP A 18 22.90 70.16 -5.08
CA TRP A 18 23.34 68.83 -4.66
C TRP A 18 22.17 67.97 -4.15
N MET A 19 21.21 68.55 -3.42
CA MET A 19 20.08 67.80 -2.86
C MET A 19 19.21 67.21 -3.97
N LEU A 20 19.01 67.92 -5.08
CA LEU A 20 18.32 67.40 -6.26
C LEU A 20 19.11 66.27 -6.93
N VAL A 21 20.44 66.38 -6.99
CA VAL A 21 21.31 65.37 -7.62
C VAL A 21 21.44 64.10 -6.78
N PHE A 22 21.32 64.19 -5.45
CA PHE A 22 21.47 63.03 -4.57
C PHE A 22 20.14 62.46 -4.05
N VAL A 23 19.16 63.28 -3.69
CA VAL A 23 17.92 62.81 -3.03
C VAL A 23 16.91 62.27 -4.02
N LEU A 24 16.75 62.89 -5.20
CA LEU A 24 15.80 62.40 -6.21
C LEU A 24 16.17 61.00 -6.73
N PRO A 25 17.44 60.69 -7.05
CA PRO A 25 17.80 59.34 -7.46
C PRO A 25 17.59 58.29 -6.36
N THR A 26 17.81 58.63 -5.09
CA THR A 26 17.58 57.69 -3.99
C THR A 26 16.10 57.43 -3.74
N ILE A 27 15.25 58.46 -3.80
CA ILE A 27 13.79 58.30 -3.70
C ILE A 27 13.26 57.52 -4.91
N ALA A 28 13.76 57.80 -6.11
CA ALA A 28 13.40 57.04 -7.31
C ALA A 28 13.85 55.57 -7.18
N ALA A 29 15.07 55.31 -6.73
CA ALA A 29 15.59 53.96 -6.51
C ALA A 29 14.77 53.18 -5.48
N LEU A 30 14.34 53.83 -4.38
CA LEU A 30 13.43 53.23 -3.41
C LEU A 30 12.06 52.91 -4.00
N GLY A 31 11.51 53.79 -4.84
CA GLY A 31 10.26 53.56 -5.56
C GLY A 31 10.35 52.38 -6.55
N PHE A 32 11.43 52.30 -7.32
CA PHE A 32 11.67 51.18 -8.25
C PHE A 32 11.93 49.87 -7.50
N ALA A 33 12.66 49.90 -6.39
CA ALA A 33 12.89 48.73 -5.56
C ALA A 33 11.55 48.19 -4.99
N TYR A 34 10.70 49.06 -4.45
CA TYR A 34 9.38 48.69 -3.96
C TYR A 34 8.49 48.07 -5.06
N LEU A 35 8.44 48.70 -6.24
CA LEU A 35 7.69 48.17 -7.38
C LEU A 35 8.25 46.83 -7.88
N SER A 36 9.57 46.66 -7.89
CA SER A 36 10.18 45.39 -8.28
C SER A 36 9.84 44.26 -7.31
N LEU A 37 9.78 44.58 -6.01
CA LEU A 37 9.40 43.64 -4.97
C LEU A 37 7.94 43.22 -5.14
N THR A 38 7.01 44.17 -5.31
CA THR A 38 5.58 43.84 -5.50
C THR A 38 5.33 43.00 -6.75
N TRP A 39 6.08 43.24 -7.83
CA TRP A 39 6.04 42.41 -9.04
C TRP A 39 6.57 40.99 -8.81
N GLN A 40 7.65 40.84 -8.03
CA GLN A 40 8.18 39.52 -7.67
C GLN A 40 7.19 38.74 -6.80
N TRP A 41 6.55 39.40 -5.84
CA TRP A 41 5.51 38.79 -5.00
C TRP A 41 4.29 38.37 -5.82
N ALA A 42 3.83 39.22 -6.76
CA ALA A 42 2.73 38.87 -7.65
C ALA A 42 3.05 37.63 -8.50
N LYS A 43 4.25 37.55 -9.07
CA LYS A 43 4.70 36.36 -9.83
C LYS A 43 4.79 35.10 -8.97
N GLN A 44 5.27 35.21 -7.73
CA GLN A 44 5.33 34.06 -6.81
C GLN A 44 3.94 33.55 -6.43
N ILE A 45 2.99 34.46 -6.20
CA ILE A 45 1.60 34.09 -5.90
C ILE A 45 0.96 33.40 -7.12
N GLU A 46 1.20 33.90 -8.33
CA GLU A 46 0.69 33.30 -9.56
C GLU A 46 1.27 31.89 -9.79
N GLN A 47 2.57 31.71 -9.58
CA GLN A 47 3.23 30.40 -9.64
C GLN A 47 2.68 29.44 -8.59
N ALA A 48 2.55 29.87 -7.34
CA ALA A 48 1.99 29.05 -6.28
C ALA A 48 0.52 28.65 -6.56
N GLN A 49 -0.26 29.52 -7.18
CA GLN A 49 -1.63 29.20 -7.60
C GLN A 49 -1.65 28.17 -8.74
N ALA A 50 -0.73 28.26 -9.70
CA ALA A 50 -0.59 27.28 -10.77
C ALA A 50 -0.20 25.90 -10.23
N ASP A 51 0.73 25.84 -9.27
CA ASP A 51 1.17 24.59 -8.63
C ASP A 51 0.02 23.95 -7.83
N ILE A 52 -0.75 24.75 -7.08
CA ILE A 52 -1.94 24.26 -6.37
C ILE A 52 -2.99 23.72 -7.35
N ALA A 53 -3.17 24.37 -8.50
CA ALA A 53 -4.12 23.90 -9.52
C ALA A 53 -3.67 22.57 -10.15
N GLN A 54 -2.37 22.39 -10.39
CA GLN A 54 -1.81 21.13 -10.88
C GLN A 54 -1.98 20.00 -9.86
N LEU A 55 -1.62 20.24 -8.59
CA LEU A 55 -1.78 19.25 -7.52
C LEU A 55 -3.24 18.82 -7.35
N LYS A 56 -4.19 19.76 -7.43
CA LYS A 56 -5.62 19.43 -7.39
C LYS A 56 -6.06 18.60 -8.59
N ALA A 57 -5.53 18.85 -9.78
CA ALA A 57 -5.84 18.06 -10.97
C ALA A 57 -5.28 16.63 -10.85
N GLU A 58 -4.06 16.48 -10.33
CA GLU A 58 -3.44 15.18 -10.05
C GLU A 58 -4.22 14.39 -8.98
N GLU A 59 -4.64 15.05 -7.90
CA GLU A 59 -5.48 14.44 -6.86
C GLU A 59 -6.82 13.97 -7.43
N LEU A 60 -7.43 14.77 -8.31
CA LEU A 60 -8.68 14.40 -8.98
C LEU A 60 -8.49 13.19 -9.90
N MET A 61 -7.41 13.14 -10.69
CA MET A 61 -7.12 11.97 -11.52
C MET A 61 -6.84 10.72 -10.68
N ALA A 62 -6.02 10.85 -9.63
CA ALA A 62 -5.73 9.74 -8.72
C ALA A 62 -6.99 9.26 -7.98
N SER A 63 -7.90 10.15 -7.60
CA SER A 63 -9.17 9.77 -6.96
C SER A 63 -10.11 9.05 -7.93
N VAL A 64 -10.17 9.47 -9.20
CA VAL A 64 -10.97 8.80 -10.24
C VAL A 64 -10.40 7.42 -10.54
N GLU A 65 -9.08 7.30 -10.66
CA GLU A 65 -8.39 6.03 -10.88
C GLU A 65 -8.63 5.07 -9.71
N ASN A 66 -8.45 5.54 -8.47
CA ASN A 66 -8.76 4.76 -7.27
C ASN A 66 -10.23 4.34 -7.21
N HIS A 67 -11.15 5.21 -7.58
CA HIS A 67 -12.58 4.89 -7.60
C HIS A 67 -12.89 3.80 -8.61
N PHE A 68 -12.31 3.87 -9.82
CA PHE A 68 -12.47 2.86 -10.86
C PHE A 68 -11.87 1.52 -10.45
N VAL A 69 -10.67 1.51 -9.88
CA VAL A 69 -10.04 0.30 -9.34
C VAL A 69 -10.90 -0.32 -8.24
N ARG A 70 -11.40 0.47 -7.30
CA ARG A 70 -12.30 -0.02 -6.24
C ARG A 70 -13.60 -0.61 -6.80
N GLN A 71 -14.21 0.01 -7.81
CA GLN A 71 -15.41 -0.55 -8.45
C GLN A 71 -15.14 -1.89 -9.13
N GLN A 72 -13.98 -2.05 -9.76
CA GLN A 72 -13.59 -3.33 -10.38
C GLN A 72 -13.22 -4.40 -9.35
N MET A 73 -12.63 -4.01 -8.22
CA MET A 73 -12.24 -4.93 -7.15
C MET A 73 -13.42 -5.33 -6.25
N ALA A 74 -14.42 -4.48 -6.05
CA ALA A 74 -15.58 -4.76 -5.19
C ALA A 74 -16.29 -6.11 -5.45
N PRO A 75 -16.58 -6.53 -6.69
CA PRO A 75 -17.19 -7.85 -6.93
C PRO A 75 -16.24 -9.01 -6.63
N ILE A 76 -14.93 -8.81 -6.79
CA ILE A 76 -13.89 -9.80 -6.48
C ILE A 76 -13.77 -9.93 -4.96
N GLU A 77 -13.67 -8.82 -4.23
CA GLU A 77 -13.66 -8.77 -2.76
C GLU A 77 -14.91 -9.44 -2.17
N ALA A 78 -16.09 -9.14 -2.70
CA ALA A 78 -17.33 -9.76 -2.24
C ALA A 78 -17.34 -11.30 -2.43
N GLN A 79 -16.72 -11.81 -3.50
CA GLN A 79 -16.58 -13.26 -3.72
C GLN A 79 -15.52 -13.89 -2.79
N LEU A 80 -14.49 -13.13 -2.43
CA LEU A 80 -13.38 -13.58 -1.61
C LEU A 80 -13.63 -13.45 -0.10
N GLU A 81 -14.57 -12.61 0.33
CA GLU A 81 -14.85 -12.37 1.75
C GLU A 81 -15.21 -13.65 2.52
N LYS A 82 -15.82 -14.64 1.86
CA LYS A 82 -16.09 -15.95 2.45
C LYS A 82 -14.83 -16.70 2.89
N TYR A 83 -13.67 -16.41 2.29
CA TYR A 83 -12.37 -17.02 2.60
C TYR A 83 -11.63 -16.30 3.73
N ARG A 84 -12.23 -15.30 4.35
CA ARG A 84 -11.66 -14.63 5.53
C ARG A 84 -11.53 -15.57 6.73
N GLN A 85 -12.37 -16.59 6.81
CA GLN A 85 -12.42 -17.54 7.92
C GLN A 85 -11.64 -18.81 7.60
N PRO A 86 -10.87 -19.38 8.55
CA PRO A 86 -10.07 -20.58 8.31
C PRO A 86 -10.94 -21.78 7.90
N GLN A 87 -12.15 -21.92 8.45
CA GLN A 87 -13.07 -23.03 8.13
C GLN A 87 -13.48 -23.02 6.65
N ALA A 88 -13.56 -21.86 6.00
CA ALA A 88 -13.90 -21.78 4.59
C ALA A 88 -12.78 -22.32 3.68
N ILE A 89 -11.52 -22.15 4.09
CA ILE A 89 -10.35 -22.73 3.41
C ILE A 89 -10.33 -24.24 3.60
N VAL A 90 -10.63 -24.73 4.81
CA VAL A 90 -10.75 -26.18 5.09
C VAL A 90 -11.86 -26.82 4.25
N GLN A 91 -13.03 -26.19 4.18
CA GLN A 91 -14.14 -26.65 3.32
C GLN A 91 -13.77 -26.61 1.82
N GLN A 92 -12.94 -25.65 1.40
CA GLN A 92 -12.45 -25.61 0.02
C GLN A 92 -11.54 -26.81 -0.30
N ALA A 93 -10.77 -27.33 0.68
CA ALA A 93 -9.97 -28.54 0.50
C ALA A 93 -10.84 -29.81 0.36
N GLN A 94 -11.98 -29.85 1.05
CA GLN A 94 -12.98 -30.91 0.92
C GLN A 94 -13.70 -30.88 -0.44
N LEU A 95 -14.20 -29.71 -0.83
CA LEU A 95 -15.07 -29.57 -2.00
C LEU A 95 -14.30 -29.88 -3.29
N ARG A 96 -14.91 -30.71 -4.16
CA ARG A 96 -14.55 -30.73 -5.59
C ARG A 96 -14.76 -29.30 -6.08
N LEU A 97 -13.70 -28.55 -6.35
CA LEU A 97 -13.79 -27.51 -7.37
C LEU A 97 -14.10 -28.24 -8.68
N TYR A 98 -15.39 -28.38 -8.96
CA TYR A 98 -15.93 -28.76 -10.25
C TYR A 98 -15.33 -27.78 -11.27
N GLY A 99 -14.46 -28.28 -12.14
CA GLY A 99 -14.12 -27.63 -13.42
C GLY A 99 -13.42 -26.27 -13.38
N GLY A 100 -12.99 -25.75 -12.23
CA GLY A 100 -12.18 -24.52 -12.13
C GLY A 100 -10.78 -24.88 -11.64
N GLY A 101 -9.77 -24.66 -12.47
CA GLY A 101 -8.38 -25.03 -12.18
C GLY A 101 -7.82 -24.44 -10.89
N LEU A 102 -6.62 -24.91 -10.52
CA LEU A 102 -5.81 -24.52 -9.36
C LEU A 102 -5.79 -23.01 -9.04
N GLY A 103 -6.07 -22.15 -10.02
CA GLY A 103 -6.21 -20.71 -9.84
C GLY A 103 -7.20 -20.30 -8.74
N GLN A 104 -8.45 -20.78 -8.72
CA GLN A 104 -9.43 -20.32 -7.71
C GLN A 104 -9.04 -20.69 -6.26
N THR A 105 -8.24 -21.73 -6.11
CA THR A 105 -7.69 -22.15 -4.82
C THR A 105 -6.56 -21.24 -4.34
N GLU A 106 -5.79 -20.68 -5.26
CA GLU A 106 -4.71 -19.73 -4.97
C GLU A 106 -5.25 -18.38 -4.52
N TRP A 107 -6.29 -17.87 -5.17
CA TRP A 107 -6.92 -16.60 -4.79
C TRP A 107 -7.50 -16.64 -3.37
N GLY A 108 -8.15 -17.75 -2.98
CA GLY A 108 -8.72 -17.91 -1.64
C GLY A 108 -7.66 -17.94 -0.54
N LEU A 109 -6.61 -18.75 -0.71
CA LEU A 109 -5.52 -18.84 0.27
C LEU A 109 -4.72 -17.53 0.37
N SER A 110 -4.51 -16.84 -0.76
CA SER A 110 -3.79 -15.56 -0.80
C SER A 110 -4.60 -14.44 -0.14
N TYR A 111 -5.91 -14.39 -0.38
CA TYR A 111 -6.81 -13.43 0.28
C TYR A 111 -6.88 -13.65 1.78
N PHE A 112 -7.01 -14.92 2.21
CA PHE A 112 -6.94 -15.29 3.62
C PHE A 112 -5.62 -14.84 4.22
N ALA A 113 -4.49 -15.11 3.58
CA ALA A 113 -3.17 -14.75 4.09
C ALA A 113 -2.96 -13.25 4.29
N TYR A 114 -3.54 -12.42 3.44
CA TYR A 114 -3.45 -10.96 3.59
C TYR A 114 -4.13 -10.44 4.86
N GLN A 115 -5.19 -11.12 5.33
CA GLN A 115 -6.01 -10.66 6.46
C GLN A 115 -5.88 -11.51 7.73
N ALA A 116 -5.42 -12.74 7.61
CA ALA A 116 -5.35 -13.71 8.69
C ALA A 116 -4.40 -13.25 9.79
N SER A 117 -4.86 -13.35 11.04
CA SER A 117 -4.01 -13.27 12.22
C SER A 117 -3.17 -14.54 12.38
N ASP A 118 -2.19 -14.49 13.27
CA ASP A 118 -1.35 -15.65 13.58
C ASP A 118 -2.16 -16.81 14.18
N ASP A 119 -3.21 -16.50 14.94
CA ASP A 119 -4.12 -17.49 15.51
C ASP A 119 -4.99 -18.13 14.42
N ASP A 120 -5.49 -17.35 13.45
CA ASP A 120 -6.25 -17.89 12.31
C ASP A 120 -5.43 -18.89 11.49
N ILE A 121 -4.13 -18.64 11.32
CA ILE A 121 -3.22 -19.54 10.60
C ILE A 121 -3.04 -20.86 11.37
N ARG A 122 -2.89 -20.79 12.69
CA ARG A 122 -2.80 -21.99 13.53
C ARG A 122 -4.11 -22.79 13.50
N GLU A 123 -5.24 -22.10 13.60
CA GLU A 123 -6.56 -22.73 13.48
C GLU A 123 -6.75 -23.42 12.13
N LEU A 124 -6.27 -22.82 11.04
CA LEU A 124 -6.30 -23.44 9.71
C LEU A 124 -5.55 -24.78 9.68
N VAL A 125 -4.34 -24.82 10.25
CA VAL A 125 -3.51 -26.04 10.28
C VAL A 125 -4.15 -27.12 11.16
N LEU A 126 -4.68 -26.73 12.31
CA LEU A 126 -5.44 -27.63 13.20
C LEU A 126 -6.67 -28.19 12.48
N GLY A 127 -7.40 -27.36 11.73
CA GLY A 127 -8.54 -27.80 10.92
C GLY A 127 -8.13 -28.83 9.87
N PHE A 128 -7.02 -28.62 9.17
CA PHE A 128 -6.49 -29.62 8.24
C PHE A 128 -6.08 -30.92 8.94
N GLN A 129 -5.48 -30.83 10.13
CA GLN A 129 -5.12 -32.02 10.90
C GLN A 129 -6.34 -32.85 11.30
N GLN A 130 -7.41 -32.20 11.75
CA GLN A 130 -8.66 -32.87 12.13
C GLN A 130 -9.28 -33.63 10.95
N GLU A 131 -9.26 -33.03 9.76
CA GLU A 131 -9.80 -33.62 8.54
C GLU A 131 -9.03 -34.84 8.04
N LEU A 132 -7.74 -34.97 8.38
CA LEU A 132 -6.88 -36.01 7.82
C LEU A 132 -7.16 -37.43 8.36
N ASN A 133 -7.71 -37.56 9.57
CA ASN A 133 -7.90 -38.86 10.23
C ASN A 133 -8.90 -39.74 9.48
N ASP A 134 -9.98 -39.15 8.96
CA ASP A 134 -11.06 -39.88 8.26
C ASP A 134 -11.12 -39.55 6.75
N ALA A 135 -10.13 -38.83 6.23
CA ALA A 135 -10.10 -38.42 4.84
C ALA A 135 -9.79 -39.57 3.87
N SER A 136 -10.49 -39.59 2.73
CA SER A 136 -10.11 -40.40 1.56
C SER A 136 -8.71 -40.03 1.04
N GLU A 137 -8.03 -40.96 0.36
CA GLU A 137 -6.70 -40.73 -0.26
C GLU A 137 -6.64 -39.42 -1.05
N LYS A 138 -7.65 -39.18 -1.90
CA LYS A 138 -7.74 -37.98 -2.72
C LYS A 138 -7.83 -36.71 -1.88
N HIS A 139 -8.55 -36.76 -0.77
CA HIS A 139 -8.70 -35.61 0.12
C HIS A 139 -7.40 -35.34 0.88
N LYS A 140 -6.72 -36.39 1.38
CA LYS A 140 -5.39 -36.28 1.99
C LYS A 140 -4.37 -35.62 1.05
N LEU A 141 -4.34 -36.03 -0.22
CA LEU A 141 -3.46 -35.42 -1.23
C LEU A 141 -3.74 -33.92 -1.45
N ARG A 142 -5.01 -33.51 -1.45
CA ARG A 142 -5.36 -32.08 -1.57
C ARG A 142 -4.92 -31.30 -0.36
N ILE A 143 -5.15 -31.82 0.85
CA ILE A 143 -4.70 -31.17 2.08
C ILE A 143 -3.18 -30.99 2.02
N LEU A 144 -2.43 -32.02 1.61
CA LEU A 144 -0.98 -31.91 1.41
C LEU A 144 -0.59 -30.85 0.37
N ASP A 145 -1.35 -30.69 -0.72
CA ASP A 145 -1.11 -29.63 -1.70
C ASP A 145 -1.37 -28.23 -1.12
N PHE A 146 -2.41 -28.06 -0.28
CA PHE A 146 -2.65 -26.82 0.45
C PHE A 146 -1.52 -26.52 1.43
N LEU A 147 -1.10 -27.51 2.21
CA LEU A 147 0.00 -27.39 3.16
C LEU A 147 1.30 -27.02 2.44
N GLU A 148 1.60 -27.59 1.27
CA GLU A 148 2.77 -27.14 0.49
C GLU A 148 2.64 -25.67 0.06
N ARG A 149 1.47 -25.25 -0.39
CA ARG A 149 1.21 -23.87 -0.85
C ARG A 149 1.29 -22.85 0.28
N MET A 150 0.88 -23.21 1.49
CA MET A 150 1.00 -22.34 2.66
C MET A 150 2.43 -21.85 2.88
N LEU A 151 3.44 -22.68 2.58
CA LEU A 151 4.84 -22.29 2.70
C LEU A 151 5.19 -21.08 1.82
N PHE A 152 4.56 -20.96 0.65
CA PHE A 152 4.80 -19.85 -0.28
C PHE A 152 3.94 -18.63 0.04
N VAL A 153 2.67 -18.85 0.39
CA VAL A 153 1.73 -17.77 0.65
C VAL A 153 2.02 -17.07 1.98
N PHE A 154 2.42 -17.83 3.01
CA PHE A 154 2.77 -17.29 4.33
C PHE A 154 4.27 -17.21 4.53
N ALA A 155 4.99 -16.71 3.52
CA ALA A 155 6.44 -16.82 3.48
C ALA A 155 7.15 -16.17 4.69
N ASP A 156 6.59 -15.08 5.21
CA ASP A 156 7.15 -14.35 6.35
C ASP A 156 6.72 -14.93 7.71
N ARG A 157 5.78 -15.89 7.72
CA ARG A 157 5.15 -16.44 8.92
C ARG A 157 5.27 -17.96 9.04
N LYS A 158 6.17 -18.56 8.26
CA LYS A 158 6.39 -20.02 8.19
C LYS A 158 6.61 -20.66 9.56
N ARG A 159 7.34 -19.98 10.47
CA ARG A 159 7.63 -20.47 11.83
C ARG A 159 6.40 -20.82 12.64
N LEU A 160 5.27 -20.14 12.42
CA LEU A 160 4.04 -20.33 13.19
C LEU A 160 3.44 -21.73 12.99
N PHE A 161 3.66 -22.35 11.84
CA PHE A 161 3.02 -23.61 11.46
C PHE A 161 3.99 -24.67 10.96
N ALA A 162 5.25 -24.33 10.67
CA ALA A 162 6.19 -25.27 10.06
C ALA A 162 6.42 -26.55 10.87
N HIS A 163 6.46 -26.44 12.19
CA HIS A 163 6.57 -27.60 13.08
C HIS A 163 5.34 -28.50 13.03
N ASP A 164 4.15 -27.91 13.09
CA ASP A 164 2.88 -28.64 13.06
C ASP A 164 2.67 -29.34 11.72
N VAL A 165 2.95 -28.64 10.61
CA VAL A 165 2.87 -29.21 9.27
C VAL A 165 3.88 -30.33 9.06
N SER A 166 5.11 -30.18 9.56
CA SER A 166 6.10 -31.27 9.55
C SER A 166 5.64 -32.48 10.36
N ALA A 167 5.03 -32.27 11.53
CA ALA A 167 4.48 -33.36 12.34
C ALA A 167 3.36 -34.11 11.61
N ILE A 168 2.43 -33.37 10.99
CA ILE A 168 1.35 -33.94 10.16
C ILE A 168 1.94 -34.75 8.98
N ALA A 169 2.93 -34.19 8.28
CA ALA A 169 3.56 -34.84 7.14
C ALA A 169 4.32 -36.12 7.54
N LYS A 170 4.97 -36.14 8.71
CA LYS A 170 5.61 -37.35 9.25
C LYS A 170 4.59 -38.43 9.59
N GLN A 171 3.45 -38.07 10.19
CA GLN A 171 2.37 -39.01 10.47
C GLN A 171 1.85 -39.66 9.18
N LEU A 172 1.61 -38.85 8.14
CA LEU A 172 1.15 -39.33 6.83
C LEU A 172 2.24 -40.05 6.02
N GLY A 173 3.52 -39.92 6.39
CA GLY A 173 4.63 -40.62 5.75
C GLY A 173 4.56 -42.14 5.88
N ASN A 174 3.74 -42.65 6.81
CA ASN A 174 3.45 -44.07 7.03
C ASN A 174 2.05 -44.47 6.54
N ASP A 175 1.36 -43.62 5.77
CA ASP A 175 0.03 -43.92 5.23
C ASP A 175 0.08 -45.16 4.32
N PRO A 176 -0.93 -46.05 4.36
CA PRO A 176 -0.98 -47.24 3.50
C PRO A 176 -0.98 -46.90 2.00
N SER A 177 -1.42 -45.70 1.62
CA SER A 177 -1.28 -45.23 0.24
C SER A 177 0.13 -44.72 -0.03
N ALA A 178 0.86 -45.44 -0.89
CA ALA A 178 2.20 -45.05 -1.32
C ALA A 178 2.25 -43.63 -1.93
N LYS A 179 1.17 -43.18 -2.58
CA LYS A 179 1.08 -41.82 -3.14
C LYS A 179 1.02 -40.76 -2.04
N VAL A 180 0.18 -40.98 -1.02
CA VAL A 180 0.07 -40.08 0.13
C VAL A 180 1.38 -40.05 0.90
N ALA A 181 1.95 -41.22 1.19
CA ALA A 181 3.22 -41.32 1.90
C ALA A 181 4.36 -40.61 1.17
N ALA A 182 4.50 -40.79 -0.15
CA ALA A 182 5.51 -40.09 -0.95
C ALA A 182 5.30 -38.57 -0.96
N ARG A 183 4.05 -38.12 -1.12
CA ARG A 183 3.70 -36.71 -1.10
C ARG A 183 3.99 -36.08 0.27
N ALA A 184 3.63 -36.75 1.35
CA ALA A 184 3.85 -36.32 2.71
C ALA A 184 5.35 -36.19 3.02
N LYS A 185 6.18 -37.16 2.63
CA LYS A 185 7.65 -37.07 2.75
C LYS A 185 8.23 -35.86 2.03
N ARG A 186 7.71 -35.53 0.83
CA ARG A 186 8.12 -34.34 0.10
C ARG A 186 7.75 -33.05 0.85
N VAL A 187 6.53 -32.98 1.39
CA VAL A 187 6.09 -31.83 2.21
C VAL A 187 6.97 -31.70 3.45
N ASP A 188 7.21 -32.78 4.19
CA ASP A 188 8.09 -32.76 5.36
C ASP A 188 9.49 -32.21 5.03
N ALA A 189 10.10 -32.70 3.94
CA ALA A 189 11.41 -32.23 3.50
C ALA A 189 11.44 -30.72 3.19
N LEU A 190 10.39 -30.18 2.57
CA LEU A 190 10.28 -28.75 2.27
C LEU A 190 10.22 -27.90 3.55
N TYR A 191 9.44 -28.34 4.54
CA TYR A 191 9.29 -27.64 5.81
C TYR A 191 10.54 -27.74 6.68
N GLN A 192 11.22 -28.89 6.70
CA GLN A 192 12.50 -29.05 7.38
C GLN A 192 13.59 -28.16 6.76
N ALA A 193 13.61 -28.03 5.43
CA ALA A 193 14.53 -27.12 4.74
C ALA A 193 14.23 -25.66 5.10
N ALA A 194 12.96 -25.27 5.16
CA ALA A 194 12.56 -23.91 5.55
C ALA A 194 12.99 -23.58 6.99
N LEU A 195 12.78 -24.50 7.95
CA LEU A 195 13.23 -24.34 9.33
C LEU A 195 14.77 -24.24 9.45
N SER A 196 15.49 -25.01 8.63
CA SER A 196 16.96 -25.05 8.65
C SER A 196 17.60 -23.78 8.08
N ALA A 197 17.03 -23.24 6.99
CA ALA A 197 17.52 -22.02 6.34
C ALA A 197 17.43 -20.79 7.25
N GLU A 198 16.42 -20.75 8.12
CA GLU A 198 16.18 -19.63 9.03
C GLU A 198 17.06 -19.65 10.29
N ASN A 199 17.57 -20.81 10.70
CA ASN A 199 18.50 -20.93 11.84
C ASN A 199 19.93 -20.49 11.49
N GLN A 200 20.20 -20.18 10.22
CA GLN A 200 21.50 -19.71 9.72
C GLN A 200 21.57 -18.19 9.54
N GLN A 201 20.46 -17.48 9.79
CA GLN A 201 20.34 -16.02 9.78
C GLN A 201 20.31 -15.47 11.20
#